data_AF-A0A1H2J1L7-F1
#
_entry.id   AF-A0A1H2J1L7-F1
#
_cell.length_a   1.000
_cell.length_b   1.000
_cell.length_c   1.000
_cell.angle_alpha   90.00
_cell.angle_beta   90.00
_cell.angle_gamma   90.00
#
_symmetry.space_group_name_H-M   'P 1'
#
loop_
_entity.id
_entity.type
_entity.pdbx_description
1 polymer ?
#
loop_
_entity_poly.entity_id
_entity_poly.type
_entity_poly.pdbx_seq_one_letter_code
_entity_poly.pdbx_strand_id
1 'polypeptide(L)'
;MPLLRDYTAEHERVVNLGGDAVRALDAGDVDRARDLAGRLTVELRSHWHGEEDGLFAQLLDCDHDLFAEYIDPLVDEHLVLGAFLDSMDLSAPEDQDRFRREVFALHRHISKEEDALFPASVTTLDGDQWDAAIAAWQRTHPGQRMLETGV
;
A
#
# COMPACT_ATOMS: atom_id res chain seq x y z
N MET A 1 -17.95 -1.29 1.03
CA MET A 1 -17.36 -2.15 2.08
C MET A 1 -16.39 -1.29 2.90
N PRO A 2 -16.45 -1.31 4.25
CA PRO A 2 -15.59 -0.45 5.08
C PRO A 2 -14.10 -0.62 4.81
N LEU A 3 -13.58 -1.85 4.81
CA LEU A 3 -12.16 -2.14 4.64
C LEU A 3 -11.55 -1.57 3.34
N LEU A 4 -12.20 -1.78 2.19
CA LEU A 4 -11.70 -1.27 0.90
C LEU A 4 -11.59 0.27 0.88
N ARG A 5 -12.50 0.97 1.57
CA ARG A 5 -12.42 2.42 1.69
C ARG A 5 -11.24 2.84 2.56
N ASP A 6 -10.95 2.10 3.62
CA ASP A 6 -9.78 2.36 4.46
C ASP A 6 -8.47 2.15 3.66
N TYR A 7 -8.38 1.11 2.83
CA TYR A 7 -7.26 0.93 1.89
C TYR A 7 -7.16 2.06 0.86
N THR A 8 -8.25 2.49 0.24
CA THR A 8 -8.22 3.65 -0.67
C THR A 8 -7.77 4.93 0.06
N ALA A 9 -8.19 5.14 1.31
CA ALA A 9 -7.72 6.27 2.09
C ALA A 9 -6.22 6.15 2.45
N GLU A 10 -5.69 4.94 2.63
CA GLU A 10 -4.25 4.66 2.78
C GLU A 10 -3.50 4.99 1.49
N HIS A 11 -4.00 4.54 0.34
CA HIS A 11 -3.48 4.87 -1.00
C HIS A 11 -3.37 6.39 -1.23
N GLU A 12 -4.42 7.13 -0.89
CA GLU A 12 -4.41 8.59 -0.97
C GLU A 12 -3.31 9.20 -0.09
N ARG A 13 -3.11 8.70 1.13
CA ARG A 13 -2.06 9.18 2.04
C ARG A 13 -0.67 8.91 1.47
N VAL A 14 -0.39 7.70 0.99
CA VAL A 14 0.93 7.35 0.46
C VAL A 14 1.25 8.10 -0.84
N VAL A 15 0.26 8.30 -1.71
CA VAL A 15 0.40 9.15 -2.91
C VAL A 15 0.74 10.59 -2.54
N ASN A 16 0.05 11.15 -1.54
CA ASN A 16 0.30 12.52 -1.09
C ASN A 16 1.70 12.66 -0.47
N LEU A 17 2.09 11.72 0.41
CA LEU A 17 3.42 11.70 1.03
C LEU A 17 4.54 11.55 0.00
N GLY A 18 4.40 10.62 -0.95
CA GLY A 18 5.36 10.42 -2.04
C GLY A 18 5.46 11.65 -2.94
N GLY A 19 4.33 12.22 -3.33
CA GLY A 19 4.29 13.44 -4.14
C GLY A 19 4.91 14.65 -3.42
N ASP A 20 4.65 14.83 -2.12
CA ASP A 20 5.29 15.87 -1.30
C ASP A 20 6.81 15.64 -1.19
N ALA A 21 7.25 14.40 -1.02
CA ALA A 21 8.67 14.07 -0.91
C ALA A 21 9.40 14.38 -2.23
N VAL A 22 8.82 14.03 -3.38
CA VAL A 22 9.37 14.37 -4.69
C VAL A 22 9.45 15.88 -4.88
N ARG A 23 8.40 16.63 -4.52
CA ARG A 23 8.42 18.11 -4.58
C ARG A 23 9.52 18.71 -3.70
N ALA A 24 9.75 18.15 -2.51
CA ALA A 24 10.82 18.58 -1.63
C ALA A 24 12.21 18.32 -2.25
N LEU A 25 12.42 17.16 -2.87
CA LEU A 25 13.66 16.85 -3.60
C LEU A 25 13.89 17.82 -4.77
N ASP A 26 12.84 18.13 -5.54
CA ASP A 26 12.93 19.06 -6.68
C ASP A 26 13.25 20.50 -6.23
N ALA A 27 12.87 20.87 -5.01
CA ALA A 27 13.23 22.14 -4.37
C ALA A 27 14.63 22.11 -3.70
N GLY A 28 15.32 20.97 -3.69
CA GLY A 28 16.60 20.77 -3.01
C GLY A 28 16.51 20.60 -1.49
N ASP A 29 15.29 20.46 -0.94
CA ASP A 29 15.06 20.25 0.50
C ASP A 29 15.10 18.75 0.83
N VAL A 30 16.33 18.21 0.85
CA VAL A 30 16.60 16.78 1.09
C VAL A 30 16.16 16.34 2.49
N ASP A 31 16.29 17.21 3.49
CA ASP A 31 15.90 16.88 4.86
C ASP A 31 14.39 16.72 4.99
N ARG A 32 13.61 17.63 4.37
CA ARG A 32 12.16 17.49 4.30
C ARG A 32 11.73 16.25 3.50
N ALA A 33 12.39 15.98 2.38
CA ALA A 33 12.13 14.78 1.60
C ALA A 33 12.36 13.50 2.42
N ARG A 34 13.42 13.46 3.23
CA ARG A 34 13.73 12.32 4.11
C ARG A 34 12.66 12.09 5.17
N ASP A 35 12.18 13.15 5.82
CA ASP A 35 11.07 13.05 6.79
C ASP A 35 9.79 12.49 6.15
N LEU A 36 9.43 13.03 4.98
CA LEU A 36 8.25 12.59 4.24
C LEU A 36 8.38 11.14 3.76
N ALA A 37 9.54 10.77 3.24
CA ALA A 37 9.82 9.40 2.81
C ALA A 37 9.80 8.42 3.99
N GLY A 38 10.30 8.81 5.17
CA GLY A 38 10.19 7.99 6.38
C GLY A 38 8.74 7.74 6.80
N ARG A 39 7.88 8.77 6.70
CA ARG A 39 6.44 8.63 6.97
C ARG A 39 5.74 7.76 5.92
N LEU A 40 6.09 7.94 4.65
CA LEU A 40 5.62 7.08 3.55
C LEU A 40 5.96 5.62 3.83
N THR A 41 7.20 5.32 4.23
CA THR A 41 7.62 3.96 4.56
C THR A 41 6.77 3.36 5.68
N VAL A 42 6.50 4.12 6.76
CA VAL A 42 5.68 3.62 7.86
C VAL A 42 4.26 3.28 7.39
N GLU A 43 3.62 4.16 6.62
CA GLU A 43 2.26 3.92 6.10
C GLU A 43 2.22 2.72 5.15
N LEU A 44 3.18 2.60 4.22
CA LEU A 44 3.23 1.47 3.27
C LEU A 44 3.42 0.14 4.00
N ARG A 45 4.22 0.09 5.07
CA ARG A 45 4.44 -1.15 5.82
C ARG A 45 3.19 -1.68 6.50
N SER A 46 2.42 -0.83 7.17
CA SER A 46 1.17 -1.25 7.80
C SER A 46 0.10 -1.63 6.77
N HIS A 47 0.07 -0.89 5.67
CA HIS A 47 -0.81 -1.11 4.54
C HIS A 47 -0.57 -2.48 3.89
N TRP A 48 0.65 -2.75 3.41
CA TRP A 48 0.99 -4.03 2.77
C TRP A 48 0.74 -5.23 3.67
N HIS A 49 1.09 -5.15 4.95
CA HIS A 49 0.82 -6.25 5.88
C HIS A 49 -0.69 -6.45 6.10
N GLY A 50 -1.50 -5.39 6.03
CA GLY A 50 -2.95 -5.51 6.09
C GLY A 50 -3.51 -6.23 4.87
N GLU A 51 -2.99 -5.92 3.69
CA GLU A 51 -3.39 -6.55 2.44
C GLU A 51 -2.94 -8.00 2.36
N GLU A 52 -1.65 -8.27 2.57
CA GLU A 52 -1.04 -9.59 2.46
C GLU A 52 -1.63 -10.59 3.47
N ASP A 53 -1.67 -10.23 4.76
CA ASP A 53 -2.21 -11.12 5.81
C ASP A 53 -3.74 -11.11 5.87
N GLY A 54 -4.37 -10.19 5.14
CA GLY A 54 -5.81 -9.97 5.13
C GLY A 54 -6.40 -10.27 3.77
N LEU A 55 -6.66 -9.22 2.99
CA LEU A 55 -7.44 -9.30 1.76
C LEU A 55 -6.87 -10.32 0.76
N PHE A 56 -5.55 -10.32 0.55
CA PHE A 56 -4.88 -11.19 -0.41
C PHE A 56 -4.91 -12.65 0.08
N ALA A 57 -4.61 -12.89 1.36
CA ALA A 57 -4.73 -14.22 1.95
C ALA A 57 -6.14 -14.81 1.79
N GLN A 58 -7.20 -14.01 1.97
CA GLN A 58 -8.58 -14.50 1.80
C GLN A 58 -8.92 -14.81 0.33
N LEU A 59 -8.45 -13.99 -0.61
CA LEU A 59 -8.63 -14.26 -2.04
C LEU A 59 -7.91 -15.53 -2.48
N LEU A 60 -6.68 -15.76 -2.00
CA LEU A 60 -5.93 -16.98 -2.27
C LEU A 60 -6.57 -18.21 -1.62
N ASP A 61 -7.16 -18.07 -0.42
CA ASP A 61 -7.90 -19.17 0.23
C ASP A 61 -9.18 -19.54 -0.53
N CYS A 62 -9.87 -18.55 -1.14
CA CYS A 62 -11.02 -18.79 -2.00
C CYS A 62 -10.68 -19.60 -3.25
N ASP A 63 -9.72 -19.10 -4.03
CA ASP A 63 -9.34 -19.67 -5.33
C ASP A 63 -7.90 -19.30 -5.67
N HIS A 64 -6.96 -20.08 -5.14
CA HIS A 64 -5.54 -19.82 -5.31
C HIS A 64 -5.12 -19.76 -6.78
N ASP A 65 -5.56 -20.70 -7.62
CA ASP A 65 -5.17 -20.77 -9.02
C ASP A 65 -5.66 -19.54 -9.81
N LEU A 66 -6.82 -18.98 -9.44
CA LEU A 66 -7.34 -17.76 -10.04
C LEU A 66 -6.56 -16.52 -9.60
N PHE A 67 -6.23 -16.40 -8.30
CA PHE A 67 -5.73 -15.14 -7.74
C PHE A 67 -4.21 -15.02 -7.66
N ALA A 68 -3.46 -16.13 -7.66
CA ALA A 68 -1.99 -16.10 -7.60
C ALA A 68 -1.36 -15.24 -8.71
N GLU A 69 -1.84 -15.37 -9.96
CA GLU A 69 -1.32 -14.62 -11.11
C GLU A 69 -1.46 -13.09 -10.93
N TYR A 70 -2.44 -12.64 -10.15
CA TYR A 70 -2.67 -11.22 -9.87
C TYR A 70 -1.96 -10.74 -8.61
N ILE A 71 -1.87 -11.59 -7.57
CA ILE A 71 -1.35 -11.23 -6.25
C ILE A 71 0.17 -11.36 -6.18
N ASP A 72 0.76 -12.43 -6.73
CA ASP A 72 2.21 -12.66 -6.65
C ASP A 72 3.02 -11.45 -7.18
N PRO A 73 2.66 -10.81 -8.32
CA PRO A 73 3.36 -9.62 -8.79
C PRO A 73 3.24 -8.41 -7.87
N LEU A 74 2.13 -8.27 -7.13
CA LEU A 74 1.94 -7.17 -6.18
C LEU A 74 2.82 -7.37 -4.95
N VAL A 75 2.86 -8.58 -4.41
CA VAL A 75 3.73 -8.93 -3.27
C VAL A 75 5.20 -8.76 -3.65
N ASP A 76 5.61 -9.17 -4.86
CA ASP A 76 6.97 -8.92 -5.35
C ASP A 76 7.29 -7.42 -5.43
N GLU A 77 6.34 -6.60 -5.87
CA GLU A 77 6.48 -5.13 -5.87
C GLU A 77 6.62 -4.56 -4.45
N HIS A 78 5.84 -5.05 -3.47
CA HIS A 78 5.99 -4.67 -2.05
C HIS A 78 7.40 -5.00 -1.53
N LEU A 79 7.90 -6.20 -1.83
CA LEU A 79 9.21 -6.64 -1.39
C LEU A 79 10.32 -5.77 -1.99
N VAL A 80 10.26 -5.50 -3.29
CA VAL A 80 11.27 -4.69 -4.00
C VAL A 80 11.26 -3.24 -3.50
N LEU A 81 10.08 -2.63 -3.38
CA LEU A 81 9.95 -1.26 -2.91
C LEU A 81 10.32 -1.14 -1.42
N GLY A 82 9.87 -2.08 -0.59
CA GLY A 82 10.23 -2.13 0.82
C GLY A 82 11.75 -2.21 1.03
N ALA A 83 12.43 -3.10 0.30
CA ALA A 83 13.88 -3.21 0.38
C ALA A 83 14.59 -1.91 -0.03
N PHE A 84 14.08 -1.20 -1.03
CA PHE A 84 14.61 0.10 -1.41
C PHE A 84 14.40 1.16 -0.33
N LEU A 85 13.20 1.26 0.23
CA LEU A 85 12.87 2.23 1.27
C LEU A 85 13.71 2.03 2.55
N ASP A 86 14.11 0.79 2.85
CA ASP A 86 14.97 0.48 3.99
C ASP A 86 16.44 0.91 3.78
N SER A 87 16.91 0.91 2.53
CA SER A 87 18.33 1.13 2.20
C SER A 87 18.64 2.47 1.57
N MET A 88 17.64 3.23 1.12
CA MET A 88 17.84 4.45 0.35
C MET A 88 18.60 5.54 1.12
N ASP A 89 19.46 6.26 0.41
CA ASP A 89 20.10 7.50 0.85
C ASP A 89 19.70 8.65 -0.07
N LEU A 90 18.73 9.46 0.34
CA LEU A 90 18.27 10.61 -0.43
C LEU A 90 19.30 11.73 -0.58
N SER A 91 20.50 11.63 0.03
CA SER A 91 21.61 12.51 -0.30
C SER A 91 22.34 12.12 -1.60
N ALA A 92 22.19 10.86 -2.04
CA ALA A 92 22.75 10.35 -3.29
C ALA A 92 21.80 10.64 -4.48
N PRO A 93 22.26 11.27 -5.58
CA PRO A 93 21.43 11.55 -6.75
C PRO A 93 20.76 10.30 -7.35
N GLU A 94 21.46 9.16 -7.35
CA GLU A 94 20.96 7.89 -7.89
C GLU A 94 19.71 7.40 -7.14
N ASP A 95 19.70 7.55 -5.81
CA ASP A 95 18.59 7.17 -4.95
C ASP A 95 17.45 8.19 -5.01
N GLN A 96 17.75 9.48 -5.22
CA GLN A 96 16.71 10.47 -5.51
C GLN A 96 15.98 10.14 -6.83
N ASP A 97 16.73 9.81 -7.88
CA ASP A 97 16.17 9.42 -9.18
C ASP A 97 15.38 8.12 -9.08
N ARG A 98 15.88 7.14 -8.31
CA ARG A 98 15.13 5.92 -8.04
C ARG A 98 13.86 6.21 -7.27
N PHE A 99 13.92 6.99 -6.20
CA PHE A 99 12.75 7.35 -5.40
C PHE A 99 11.65 8.00 -6.25
N ARG A 100 11.98 8.91 -7.16
CA ARG A 100 11.01 9.49 -8.10
C ARG A 100 10.33 8.42 -8.98
N ARG A 101 11.10 7.44 -9.48
CA ARG A 101 10.55 6.34 -10.29
C ARG A 101 9.65 5.43 -9.46
N GLU A 102 10.04 5.10 -8.24
CA GLU A 102 9.26 4.24 -7.36
C GLU A 102 7.94 4.91 -6.92
N VAL A 103 7.96 6.22 -6.60
CA VAL A 103 6.73 6.98 -6.31
C VAL A 103 5.80 6.99 -7.53
N PHE A 104 6.34 7.12 -8.75
CA PHE A 104 5.53 7.01 -9.96
C PHE A 104 5.00 5.59 -10.18
N ALA A 105 5.81 4.57 -9.93
CA ALA A 105 5.40 3.17 -10.04
C ALA A 105 4.31 2.79 -9.03
N LEU A 106 4.33 3.39 -7.83
CA LEU A 106 3.32 3.20 -6.80
C LEU A 106 1.91 3.55 -7.30
N HIS A 107 1.75 4.57 -8.15
CA HIS A 107 0.46 4.87 -8.76
C HIS A 107 -0.09 3.71 -9.61
N ARG A 108 0.79 3.06 -10.39
CA ARG A 108 0.38 1.91 -11.22
C ARG A 108 0.09 0.68 -10.38
N HIS A 109 0.81 0.52 -9.26
CA HIS A 109 0.56 -0.52 -8.28
C HIS A 109 -0.84 -0.38 -7.69
N ILE A 110 -1.16 0.79 -7.15
CA ILE A 110 -2.48 1.14 -6.60
C ILE A 110 -3.59 0.90 -7.63
N SER A 111 -3.41 1.29 -8.90
CA SER A 111 -4.42 1.03 -9.93
C SER A 111 -4.68 -0.46 -10.15
N LYS A 112 -3.67 -1.33 -10.05
CA LYS A 112 -3.88 -2.78 -10.19
C LYS A 112 -4.75 -3.33 -9.06
N GLU A 113 -4.63 -2.80 -7.87
CA GLU A 113 -5.46 -3.19 -6.73
C GLU A 113 -6.87 -2.60 -6.85
N GLU A 114 -6.98 -1.28 -6.97
CA GLU A 114 -8.27 -0.58 -6.93
C GLU A 114 -9.16 -0.87 -8.14
N ASP A 115 -8.58 -1.03 -9.34
CA ASP A 115 -9.36 -1.25 -10.57
C ASP A 115 -9.63 -2.73 -10.85
N ALA A 116 -8.88 -3.66 -10.24
CA ALA A 116 -9.03 -5.09 -10.50
C ALA A 116 -9.27 -5.91 -9.24
N LEU A 117 -8.32 -5.93 -8.30
CA LEU A 117 -8.36 -6.86 -7.17
C LEU A 117 -9.46 -6.50 -6.15
N PHE A 118 -9.65 -5.22 -5.86
CA PHE A 118 -10.69 -4.74 -4.95
C PHE A 118 -12.10 -5.04 -5.48
N PRO A 119 -12.46 -4.72 -6.74
CA PRO A 119 -13.73 -5.15 -7.32
C PRO A 119 -13.93 -6.66 -7.30
N ALA A 120 -12.90 -7.44 -7.62
CA ALA A 120 -12.98 -8.91 -7.59
C ALA A 120 -13.28 -9.43 -6.18
N SER A 121 -12.64 -8.87 -5.15
CA SER A 121 -12.90 -9.26 -3.75
C SER A 121 -14.34 -9.06 -3.32
N VAL A 122 -15.03 -8.01 -3.80
CA VAL A 122 -16.44 -7.76 -3.49
C VAL A 122 -17.35 -8.85 -4.03
N THR A 123 -17.02 -9.43 -5.18
CA THR A 123 -17.82 -10.49 -5.81
C THR A 123 -17.45 -11.89 -5.35
N THR A 124 -16.28 -12.05 -4.73
CA THR A 124 -15.70 -13.37 -4.39
C THR A 124 -15.81 -13.68 -2.91
N LEU A 125 -15.47 -12.73 -2.03
CA LEU A 125 -15.38 -13.00 -0.60
C LEU A 125 -16.75 -13.01 0.08
N ASP A 126 -16.97 -13.99 0.95
CA ASP A 126 -18.14 -14.05 1.83
C ASP A 126 -17.94 -13.27 3.14
N GLY A 127 -18.96 -13.29 4.01
CA GLY A 127 -18.95 -12.52 5.26
C GLY A 127 -17.84 -12.93 6.23
N ASP A 128 -17.58 -14.24 6.37
CA ASP A 128 -16.57 -14.73 7.32
C ASP A 128 -15.16 -14.37 6.83
N GLN A 129 -14.95 -14.40 5.51
CA GLN A 129 -13.70 -13.98 4.88
C GLN A 129 -13.48 -12.47 4.99
N TRP A 130 -14.53 -11.67 4.82
CA TRP A 130 -14.46 -10.23 5.08
C TRP A 130 -14.10 -9.93 6.53
N ASP A 131 -14.72 -10.62 7.49
CA ASP A 131 -14.40 -10.46 8.91
C ASP A 131 -12.95 -10.84 9.23
N ALA A 132 -12.42 -11.90 8.59
CA ALA A 132 -11.02 -12.29 8.71
C ALA A 132 -10.06 -11.23 8.15
N ALA A 133 -10.36 -10.68 6.97
CA ALA A 133 -9.57 -9.60 6.37
C ALA A 133 -9.59 -8.32 7.22
N ILE A 134 -10.75 -7.95 7.77
CA ILE A 134 -10.90 -6.82 8.70
C ILE A 134 -10.07 -7.05 9.97
N ALA A 135 -10.12 -8.26 10.53
CA ALA A 135 -9.34 -8.59 11.71
C ALA A 135 -7.83 -8.53 11.44
N ALA A 136 -7.37 -8.88 10.23
CA ALA A 136 -5.98 -8.71 9.82
C ALA A 136 -5.56 -7.25 9.77
N TRP A 137 -6.35 -6.41 9.10
CA TRP A 137 -6.12 -4.96 9.06
C TRP A 137 -6.05 -4.34 10.47
N GLN A 138 -6.91 -4.76 11.40
CA GLN A 138 -6.90 -4.24 12.78
C GLN A 138 -5.61 -4.59 13.55
N ARG A 139 -4.96 -5.71 13.22
CA ARG A 139 -3.68 -6.10 13.84
C ARG A 139 -2.54 -5.21 13.36
N THR A 140 -2.59 -4.72 12.12
CA THR A 140 -1.56 -3.85 11.54
C THR A 140 -1.76 -2.38 11.85
N HIS A 141 -2.98 -2.00 12.26
CA HIS A 141 -3.35 -0.64 12.60
C HIS A 141 -3.75 -0.51 14.09
N PRO A 142 -2.88 -0.86 15.05
CA PRO A 142 -3.23 -0.87 16.46
C PRO A 142 -3.63 0.52 16.95
N GLY A 143 -4.80 0.60 17.59
CA GLY A 143 -5.35 1.85 18.12
C GLY A 143 -6.02 2.76 17.08
N GLN A 144 -5.98 2.38 15.80
CA GLN A 144 -6.80 3.03 14.77
C GLN A 144 -8.19 2.39 14.74
N ARG A 145 -9.17 3.14 14.22
CA ARG A 145 -10.50 2.63 13.90
C ARG A 145 -10.70 2.81 12.42
N MET A 146 -11.35 1.82 11.80
CA MET A 146 -11.82 1.97 10.43
C MET A 146 -12.69 3.21 10.32
N LEU A 147 -12.65 3.85 9.15
CA LEU A 147 -13.48 5.00 8.86
C LEU A 147 -14.95 4.64 9.14
N GLU A 148 -15.71 5.55 9.74
CA GLU A 148 -17.15 5.32 9.94
C GLU A 148 -17.90 5.53 8.62
N THR A 149 -18.92 4.73 8.32
CA THR A 149 -19.85 5.06 7.24
C THR A 149 -20.71 6.21 7.74
N GLY A 150 -20.45 7.42 7.24
CA GLY A 150 -21.31 8.57 7.51
C GLY A 150 -22.74 8.25 7.06
N VAL A 151 -23.70 8.48 7.97
CA VAL A 151 -25.14 8.39 7.73
C VAL A 151 -25.59 9.46 6.74
#